data_AF-A0A9P4XT29-F1
#
_entry.id   AF-A0A9P4XT29-F1
#
_cell.length_a   1.000
_cell.length_b   1.000
_cell.length_c   1.000
_cell.angle_alpha   90.00
_cell.angle_beta   90.00
_cell.angle_gamma   90.00
#
_symmetry.space_group_name_H-M   'P 1'
#
loop_
_entity.id
_entity.type
_entity.pdbx_description
1 polymer ?
#
loop_
_entity_poly.entity_id
_entity_poly.type
_entity_poly.pdbx_seq_one_letter_code
_entity_poly.pdbx_strand_id
1 'polypeptide(L)'
;MGIPQKISNPRRILAVALDANTELLSRVVQDLTGKLPEPVSSSLAGTTHDLDLETAYYTTTVPIWLDLITTPSDWAATFLSDEAKEVLEVLGGMVVVFAIPPPPPHAKDATSSEVGRVVREGLGGWEWDGVSLAVGVGEVAHLDDLDVWDEVCGDAGLEFVHLPSSSSSSSSASSGGEERNEFGEKVGIPRVLEALQSNDWASVLTEEGDDVLGAGQDDPHAGGDDEEKDGEELDLEDMNFGFDREDFEGLKKAIWEAQMEREIGQEGGGQGTTAQDKIPFPHGDHDKDDDAKDTTAQDLNGDDVEKVEQMMRKLQAVRDMSAGLPEEQRKRMAARAVGEVMRDL
;
A
#
# COMPACT_ATOMS: atom_id res chain seq x y z
N MET A 1 23.69 2.73 21.32
CA MET A 1 22.39 2.20 20.86
C MET A 1 21.38 2.49 21.94
N GLY A 2 20.25 3.12 21.58
CA GLY A 2 19.12 3.26 22.49
C GLY A 2 18.52 1.90 22.81
N ILE A 3 17.71 1.84 23.86
CA ILE A 3 16.91 0.66 24.18
C ILE A 3 15.81 0.55 23.12
N PRO A 4 15.62 -0.60 22.45
CA PRO A 4 14.53 -0.77 21.49
C PRO A 4 13.17 -0.51 22.15
N GLN A 5 12.27 0.17 21.44
CA GLN A 5 10.90 0.42 21.90
C GLN A 5 10.14 -0.91 22.01
N LYS A 6 9.46 -1.15 23.13
CA LYS A 6 8.59 -2.32 23.27
C LYS A 6 7.17 -1.98 22.80
N ILE A 7 6.70 -2.63 21.74
CA ILE A 7 5.32 -2.50 21.27
C ILE A 7 4.47 -3.55 22.01
N SER A 8 3.55 -3.10 22.86
CA SER A 8 2.77 -3.98 23.74
C SER A 8 1.48 -4.50 23.11
N ASN A 9 0.91 -3.78 22.14
CA ASN A 9 -0.30 -4.18 21.41
C ASN A 9 -0.07 -4.03 19.90
N PRO A 10 0.68 -4.96 19.28
CA PRO A 10 0.95 -4.87 17.85
C PRO A 10 -0.30 -5.19 17.02
N ARG A 11 -0.34 -4.61 15.81
CA ARG A 11 -1.18 -5.07 14.69
C ARG A 11 -0.90 -6.54 14.37
N ARG A 12 -1.77 -7.17 13.57
CA ARG A 12 -1.76 -8.62 13.35
C ARG A 12 -1.39 -9.00 11.93
N ILE A 13 -0.88 -10.21 11.77
CA ILE A 13 -0.66 -10.82 10.45
C ILE A 13 -1.81 -11.78 10.19
N LEU A 14 -2.44 -11.69 9.02
CA LEU A 14 -3.29 -12.74 8.49
C LEU A 14 -2.50 -13.56 7.49
N ALA A 15 -2.25 -14.83 7.80
CA ALA A 15 -1.57 -15.76 6.91
C ALA A 15 -2.56 -16.79 6.36
N VAL A 16 -2.70 -16.84 5.04
CA VAL A 16 -3.71 -17.63 4.35
C VAL A 16 -3.10 -18.58 3.34
N ALA A 17 -3.74 -19.72 3.13
CA ALA A 17 -3.42 -20.66 2.07
C ALA A 17 -4.69 -21.38 1.60
N LEU A 18 -4.66 -21.96 0.40
CA LEU A 18 -5.71 -22.92 0.02
C LEU A 18 -5.72 -24.11 0.98
N ASP A 19 -6.89 -24.72 1.17
CA ASP A 19 -7.06 -25.95 1.97
C ASP A 19 -6.06 -27.06 1.59
N ALA A 20 -5.82 -27.24 0.29
CA ALA A 20 -4.84 -28.18 -0.26
C ALA A 20 -3.39 -27.87 0.15
N ASN A 21 -3.09 -26.63 0.54
CA ASN A 21 -1.76 -26.14 0.91
C ASN A 21 -1.58 -25.99 2.43
N THR A 22 -2.44 -26.60 3.25
CA THR A 22 -2.37 -26.52 4.73
C THR A 22 -0.99 -26.91 5.28
N GLU A 23 -0.37 -27.97 4.75
CA GLU A 23 0.96 -28.41 5.18
C GLU A 23 2.06 -27.38 4.84
N LEU A 24 1.93 -26.69 3.70
CA LEU A 24 2.85 -25.64 3.28
C LEU A 24 2.73 -24.41 4.18
N LEU A 25 1.50 -23.98 4.49
CA LEU A 25 1.26 -22.89 5.43
C LEU A 25 1.88 -23.20 6.79
N SER A 26 1.60 -24.40 7.33
CA SER A 26 2.17 -24.85 8.61
C SER A 26 3.69 -24.82 8.62
N ARG A 27 4.32 -25.28 7.53
CA ARG A 27 5.76 -25.27 7.36
C ARG A 27 6.33 -23.85 7.30
N VAL A 28 5.76 -22.95 6.50
CA VAL A 28 6.23 -21.56 6.39
C VAL A 28 6.13 -20.86 7.74
N VAL A 29 5.02 -21.05 8.47
CA VAL A 29 4.86 -20.48 9.82
C VAL A 29 5.88 -21.08 10.79
N GLN A 30 6.18 -22.38 10.69
CA GLN A 30 7.25 -23.00 11.46
C GLN A 30 8.62 -22.40 11.16
N ASP A 31 8.93 -22.18 9.88
CA ASP A 31 10.20 -21.60 9.46
C ASP A 31 10.33 -20.13 9.91
N LEU A 32 9.22 -19.39 9.99
CA LEU A 32 9.16 -18.01 10.50
C LEU A 32 9.30 -17.91 12.02
N THR A 33 8.58 -18.77 12.76
CA THR A 33 8.44 -18.66 14.22
C THR A 33 9.38 -19.60 15.00
N GLY A 34 9.99 -20.56 14.31
CA GLY A 34 10.74 -21.67 14.90
C GLY A 34 9.87 -22.72 15.62
N LYS A 35 8.53 -22.55 15.64
CA LYS A 35 7.58 -23.43 16.36
C LYS A 35 6.54 -23.97 15.39
N LEU A 36 6.27 -25.27 15.45
CA LEU A 36 5.23 -25.87 14.61
C LEU A 36 3.85 -25.39 15.06
N PRO A 37 2.97 -24.99 14.14
CA PRO A 37 1.59 -24.67 14.48
C PRO A 37 0.82 -25.87 15.06
N GLU A 38 0.27 -25.72 16.27
CA GLU A 38 -0.59 -26.73 16.90
C GLU A 38 -2.06 -26.53 16.51
N PRO A 39 -2.69 -27.50 15.82
CA PRO A 39 -4.11 -27.38 15.46
C PRO A 39 -5.00 -27.55 16.69
N VAL A 40 -5.94 -26.61 16.91
CA VAL A 40 -6.79 -26.59 18.11
C VAL A 40 -7.98 -27.56 17.98
N SER A 41 -8.46 -27.85 16.77
CA SER A 41 -9.67 -28.66 16.54
C SER A 41 -9.71 -29.24 15.12
N SER A 42 -8.74 -30.09 14.79
CA SER A 42 -8.59 -30.76 13.48
C SER A 42 -8.29 -29.88 12.25
N SER A 43 -8.39 -28.56 12.37
CA SER A 43 -8.02 -27.58 11.35
C SER A 43 -7.01 -26.57 11.88
N LEU A 44 -6.23 -26.01 10.96
CA LEU A 44 -5.31 -24.89 11.20
C LEU A 44 -6.01 -23.53 11.09
N ALA A 45 -7.15 -23.47 10.40
CA ALA A 45 -7.92 -22.23 10.27
C ALA A 45 -8.45 -21.76 11.64
N GLY A 46 -8.34 -20.46 11.90
CA GLY A 46 -8.75 -19.82 13.15
C GLY A 46 -7.78 -20.01 14.31
N THR A 47 -6.58 -20.55 14.09
CA THR A 47 -5.53 -20.60 15.12
C THR A 47 -4.68 -19.33 15.11
N THR A 48 -4.00 -19.07 16.22
CA THR A 48 -3.08 -17.94 16.37
C THR A 48 -1.70 -18.43 16.77
N HIS A 49 -0.67 -17.90 16.12
CA HIS A 49 0.74 -18.18 16.37
C HIS A 49 1.51 -16.91 16.66
N ASP A 50 2.46 -16.98 17.58
CA ASP A 50 3.24 -15.81 17.99
C ASP A 50 4.55 -15.74 17.20
N LEU A 51 4.80 -14.59 16.58
CA LEU A 51 6.06 -14.24 15.92
C LEU A 51 6.81 -13.19 16.74
N ASP A 52 7.93 -13.59 17.33
CA ASP A 52 8.80 -12.68 18.05
C ASP A 52 9.68 -11.90 17.06
N LEU A 53 9.51 -10.58 17.01
CA LEU A 53 10.30 -9.67 16.19
C LEU A 53 11.21 -8.83 17.08
N GLU A 54 12.52 -8.91 16.82
CA GLU A 54 13.54 -8.11 17.50
C GLU A 54 14.36 -7.34 16.45
N THR A 55 14.35 -6.01 16.55
CA THR A 55 15.13 -5.11 15.70
C THR A 55 15.94 -4.14 16.56
N ALA A 56 16.79 -3.33 15.93
CA ALA A 56 17.49 -2.25 16.62
C ALA A 56 16.56 -1.14 17.13
N TYR A 57 15.33 -1.06 16.60
CA TYR A 57 14.38 0.01 16.85
C TYR A 57 13.25 -0.41 17.78
N TYR A 58 12.77 -1.66 17.65
CA TYR A 58 11.67 -2.16 18.46
C TYR A 58 11.79 -3.66 18.79
N THR A 59 10.99 -4.09 19.76
CA THR A 59 10.75 -5.49 20.07
C THR A 59 9.26 -5.71 20.30
N THR A 60 8.70 -6.75 19.68
CA THR A 60 7.28 -7.09 19.84
C THR A 60 7.03 -8.56 19.51
N THR A 61 5.86 -9.05 19.95
CA THR A 61 5.35 -10.39 19.63
C THR A 61 4.10 -10.20 18.79
N VAL A 62 4.22 -10.39 17.48
CA VAL A 62 3.13 -10.18 16.51
C VAL A 62 2.27 -11.45 16.42
N PRO A 63 0.95 -11.36 16.64
CA PRO A 63 0.05 -12.49 16.41
C PRO A 63 -0.16 -12.74 14.91
N ILE A 64 0.08 -13.98 14.50
CA ILE A 64 -0.23 -14.52 13.17
C ILE A 64 -1.54 -15.31 13.27
N TRP A 65 -2.59 -14.81 12.66
CA TRP A 65 -3.83 -15.51 12.43
C TRP A 65 -3.71 -16.40 11.20
N LEU A 66 -4.04 -17.68 11.35
CA LEU A 66 -4.00 -18.64 10.25
C LEU A 66 -5.42 -18.86 9.73
N ASP A 67 -5.57 -18.80 8.42
CA ASP A 67 -6.84 -19.10 7.77
C ASP A 67 -6.63 -19.99 6.53
N LEU A 68 -7.66 -20.77 6.19
CA LEU A 68 -7.64 -21.68 5.05
C LEU A 68 -8.76 -21.33 4.08
N ILE A 69 -8.37 -21.11 2.82
CA ILE A 69 -9.24 -20.72 1.73
C ILE A 69 -9.76 -21.99 1.05
N THR A 70 -11.06 -22.24 1.16
CA THR A 70 -11.74 -23.29 0.36
C THR A 70 -12.07 -22.75 -1.03
N THR A 71 -12.69 -21.57 -1.08
CA THR A 71 -13.08 -20.88 -2.32
C THR A 71 -12.60 -19.43 -2.24
N PRO A 72 -11.63 -19.00 -3.07
CA PRO A 72 -11.09 -17.64 -3.00
C PRO A 72 -12.12 -16.52 -3.08
N SER A 73 -13.12 -16.65 -3.96
CA SER A 73 -14.16 -15.62 -4.14
C SER A 73 -15.07 -15.46 -2.92
N ASP A 74 -15.46 -16.57 -2.30
CA ASP A 74 -16.34 -16.56 -1.12
C ASP A 74 -15.58 -16.04 0.11
N TRP A 75 -14.30 -16.41 0.19
CA TRP A 75 -13.39 -15.92 1.23
C TRP A 75 -13.24 -14.40 1.14
N ALA A 76 -12.94 -13.86 -0.04
CA ALA A 76 -12.81 -12.42 -0.23
C ALA A 76 -14.13 -11.69 0.04
N ALA A 77 -15.27 -12.24 -0.40
CA ALA A 77 -16.58 -11.66 -0.10
C ALA A 77 -16.89 -11.61 1.41
N THR A 78 -16.41 -12.58 2.18
CA THR A 78 -16.57 -12.61 3.64
C THR A 78 -15.71 -11.53 4.30
N PHE A 79 -14.45 -11.37 3.87
CA PHE A 79 -13.57 -10.34 4.42
C PHE A 79 -13.95 -8.91 4.00
N LEU A 80 -14.66 -8.76 2.88
CA LEU A 80 -15.17 -7.47 2.40
C LEU A 80 -16.58 -7.13 2.92
N SER A 81 -17.15 -7.94 3.82
CA SER A 81 -18.43 -7.64 4.44
C SER A 81 -18.28 -6.62 5.57
N ASP A 82 -19.35 -5.91 5.90
CA ASP A 82 -19.35 -4.91 6.98
C ASP A 82 -18.98 -5.53 8.34
N GLU A 83 -19.32 -6.80 8.57
CA GLU A 83 -19.00 -7.54 9.79
C GLU A 83 -17.50 -7.83 9.95
N ALA A 84 -16.75 -7.91 8.85
CA ALA A 84 -15.32 -8.18 8.86
C ALA A 84 -14.45 -6.92 8.98
N LYS A 85 -15.06 -5.73 9.00
CA LYS A 85 -14.33 -4.46 9.06
C LYS A 85 -13.41 -4.36 10.28
N GLU A 86 -13.90 -4.74 11.46
CA GLU A 86 -13.10 -4.75 12.71
C GLU A 86 -11.89 -5.71 12.61
N VAL A 87 -12.01 -6.78 11.85
CA VAL A 87 -10.92 -7.74 11.62
C VAL A 87 -9.87 -7.13 10.71
N LEU A 88 -10.28 -6.43 9.65
CA LEU A 88 -9.36 -5.77 8.71
C LEU A 88 -8.62 -4.59 9.33
N GLU A 89 -9.28 -3.80 10.17
CA GLU A 89 -8.70 -2.61 10.83
C GLU A 89 -7.49 -2.95 11.72
N VAL A 90 -7.42 -4.17 12.27
CA VAL A 90 -6.30 -4.59 13.13
C VAL A 90 -5.16 -5.26 12.37
N LEU A 91 -5.27 -5.45 11.05
CA LEU A 91 -4.23 -6.09 10.25
C LEU A 91 -3.09 -5.11 9.92
N GLY A 92 -1.87 -5.60 10.13
CA GLY A 92 -0.61 -4.99 9.69
C GLY A 92 0.19 -5.83 8.74
N GLY A 93 -0.19 -7.09 8.55
CA GLY A 93 0.39 -7.95 7.54
C GLY A 93 -0.64 -8.85 6.87
N MET A 94 -0.48 -9.08 5.58
CA MET A 94 -1.19 -10.08 4.79
C MET A 94 -0.15 -10.99 4.15
N VAL A 95 -0.21 -12.29 4.42
CA VAL A 95 0.72 -13.28 3.85
C VAL A 95 -0.08 -14.39 3.17
N VAL A 96 0.04 -14.54 1.85
CA VAL A 96 -0.54 -15.69 1.13
C VAL A 96 0.54 -16.72 0.85
N VAL A 97 0.30 -17.97 1.22
CA VAL A 97 1.21 -19.10 0.98
C VAL A 97 0.59 -20.05 -0.03
N PHE A 98 1.34 -20.39 -1.08
CA PHE A 98 0.88 -21.31 -2.11
C PHE A 98 2.00 -22.19 -2.66
N ALA A 99 1.62 -23.38 -3.13
CA ALA A 99 2.51 -24.20 -3.95
C ALA A 99 2.66 -23.56 -5.34
N ILE A 100 3.89 -23.50 -5.87
CA ILE A 100 4.11 -23.13 -7.28
C ILE A 100 3.75 -24.33 -8.17
N PRO A 101 2.64 -24.29 -8.94
CA PRO A 101 2.32 -25.34 -9.90
C PRO A 101 3.30 -25.35 -11.09
N PRO A 102 3.71 -26.54 -11.58
CA PRO A 102 4.24 -26.69 -12.93
C PRO A 102 3.11 -27.00 -13.92
N PRO A 103 2.91 -26.24 -15.02
CA PRO A 103 3.63 -25.04 -15.49
C PRO A 103 3.21 -23.74 -14.78
N PRO A 104 3.99 -22.64 -14.90
CA PRO A 104 3.62 -21.34 -14.34
C PRO A 104 2.27 -20.85 -14.87
N PRO A 105 1.59 -20.00 -14.11
CA PRO A 105 0.26 -19.54 -14.45
C PRO A 105 0.32 -18.70 -15.73
N HIS A 106 -0.45 -19.10 -16.73
CA HIS A 106 -0.66 -18.30 -17.95
C HIS A 106 -1.73 -17.21 -17.76
N ALA A 107 -2.37 -17.15 -16.59
CA ALA A 107 -3.48 -16.26 -16.25
C ALA A 107 -3.43 -15.88 -14.76
N LYS A 108 -4.27 -14.93 -14.34
CA LYS A 108 -4.37 -14.50 -12.93
C LYS A 108 -4.65 -15.71 -12.03
N ASP A 109 -3.74 -15.98 -11.10
CA ASP A 109 -3.98 -16.94 -10.02
C ASP A 109 -5.19 -16.47 -9.21
N ALA A 110 -6.22 -17.32 -9.11
CA ALA A 110 -7.49 -16.94 -8.50
C ALA A 110 -7.32 -16.57 -7.02
N THR A 111 -6.44 -17.27 -6.30
CA THR A 111 -6.16 -17.00 -4.89
C THR A 111 -5.48 -15.64 -4.73
N SER A 112 -4.39 -15.39 -5.46
CA SER A 112 -3.66 -14.12 -5.42
C SER A 112 -4.55 -12.95 -5.85
N SER A 113 -5.40 -13.13 -6.86
CA SER A 113 -6.34 -12.10 -7.33
C SER A 113 -7.38 -11.72 -6.27
N GLU A 114 -7.96 -12.70 -5.57
CA GLU A 114 -8.98 -12.44 -4.54
C GLU A 114 -8.35 -11.92 -3.24
N VAL A 115 -7.15 -12.38 -2.86
CA VAL A 115 -6.38 -11.77 -1.75
C VAL A 115 -6.02 -10.33 -2.08
N GLY A 116 -5.55 -10.06 -3.30
CA GLY A 116 -5.28 -8.70 -3.76
C GLY A 116 -6.52 -7.81 -3.81
N ARG A 117 -7.69 -8.39 -4.07
CA ARG A 117 -8.97 -7.69 -3.95
C ARG A 117 -9.25 -7.26 -2.51
N VAL A 118 -9.02 -8.14 -1.52
CA VAL A 118 -9.15 -7.79 -0.10
C VAL A 118 -8.14 -6.70 0.30
N VAL A 119 -6.91 -6.77 -0.19
CA VAL A 119 -5.91 -5.71 0.06
C VAL A 119 -6.36 -4.38 -0.53
N ARG A 120 -6.84 -4.36 -1.79
CA ARG A 120 -7.24 -3.13 -2.48
C ARG A 120 -8.53 -2.53 -1.92
N GLU A 121 -9.57 -3.34 -1.77
CA GLU A 121 -10.93 -2.87 -1.40
C GLU A 121 -11.13 -2.83 0.12
N GLY A 122 -10.52 -3.76 0.86
CA GLY A 122 -10.76 -3.93 2.30
C GLY A 122 -9.71 -3.24 3.18
N LEU A 123 -8.43 -3.33 2.83
CA LEU A 123 -7.34 -2.77 3.64
C LEU A 123 -7.00 -1.31 3.28
N GLY A 124 -7.56 -0.78 2.19
CA GLY A 124 -7.31 0.60 1.72
C GLY A 124 -6.32 0.68 0.56
N GLY A 125 -5.88 -0.46 0.01
CA GLY A 125 -5.00 -0.52 -1.14
C GLY A 125 -3.70 0.24 -0.91
N TRP A 126 -3.46 1.27 -1.72
CA TRP A 126 -2.24 2.08 -1.65
C TRP A 126 -2.11 2.94 -0.39
N GLU A 127 -3.23 3.24 0.28
CA GLU A 127 -3.20 4.01 1.54
C GLU A 127 -2.94 3.11 2.75
N TRP A 128 -2.99 1.79 2.56
CA TRP A 128 -2.66 0.85 3.61
C TRP A 128 -1.16 0.85 3.86
N ASP A 129 -0.79 1.03 5.12
CA ASP A 129 0.59 1.11 5.61
C ASP A 129 1.14 -0.26 6.08
N GLY A 130 0.41 -1.34 5.80
CA GLY A 130 0.81 -2.70 6.15
C GLY A 130 1.67 -3.38 5.09
N VAL A 131 2.11 -4.60 5.40
CA VAL A 131 2.95 -5.42 4.51
C VAL A 131 2.15 -6.54 3.87
N SER A 132 2.24 -6.69 2.55
CA SER A 132 1.55 -7.73 1.76
C SER A 132 2.54 -8.63 1.02
N LEU A 133 2.54 -9.93 1.35
CA LEU A 133 3.52 -10.89 0.85
C LEU A 133 2.84 -12.10 0.19
N ALA A 134 3.40 -12.55 -0.92
CA ALA A 134 3.01 -13.75 -1.65
C ALA A 134 4.17 -14.76 -1.62
N VAL A 135 4.04 -15.79 -0.80
CA VAL A 135 5.08 -16.79 -0.55
C VAL A 135 4.82 -18.03 -1.41
N GLY A 136 5.52 -18.11 -2.54
CA GLY A 136 5.46 -19.25 -3.45
C GLY A 136 6.47 -20.33 -3.08
N VAL A 137 5.97 -21.52 -2.72
CA VAL A 137 6.81 -22.66 -2.32
C VAL A 137 6.86 -23.69 -3.44
N GLY A 138 8.06 -24.05 -3.89
CA GLY A 138 8.22 -25.10 -4.90
C GLY A 138 9.48 -24.98 -5.74
N GLU A 139 9.68 -25.94 -6.64
CA GLU A 139 10.71 -25.85 -7.66
C GLU A 139 10.15 -25.14 -8.89
N VAL A 140 10.95 -24.29 -9.52
CA VAL A 140 10.65 -23.68 -10.80
C VAL A 140 11.49 -24.33 -11.89
N ALA A 141 10.88 -24.55 -13.06
CA ALA A 141 11.56 -25.17 -14.19
C ALA A 141 12.56 -24.19 -14.84
N HIS A 142 12.16 -22.92 -14.94
CA HIS A 142 12.97 -21.84 -15.47
C HIS A 142 12.93 -20.64 -14.51
N LEU A 143 14.05 -19.90 -14.40
CA LEU A 143 14.09 -18.70 -13.57
C LEU A 143 13.12 -17.63 -14.08
N ASP A 144 12.93 -17.55 -15.40
CA ASP A 144 11.95 -16.66 -16.05
C ASP A 144 10.49 -16.94 -15.58
N ASP A 145 10.20 -18.14 -15.04
CA ASP A 145 8.89 -18.44 -14.46
C ASP A 145 8.63 -17.62 -13.20
N LEU A 146 9.69 -17.22 -12.47
CA LEU A 146 9.59 -16.37 -11.29
C LEU A 146 9.16 -14.95 -11.66
N ASP A 147 9.59 -14.43 -12.81
CA ASP A 147 9.18 -13.10 -13.29
C ASP A 147 7.67 -13.05 -13.57
N VAL A 148 7.08 -14.17 -14.01
CA VAL A 148 5.63 -14.28 -14.21
C VAL A 148 4.90 -14.21 -12.86
N TRP A 149 5.44 -14.87 -11.83
CA TRP A 149 4.87 -14.80 -10.49
C TRP A 149 5.02 -13.43 -9.85
N ASP A 150 6.18 -12.79 -10.02
CA ASP A 150 6.40 -11.40 -9.60
C ASP A 150 5.37 -10.46 -10.23
N GLU A 151 5.08 -10.64 -11.53
CA GLU A 151 4.05 -9.86 -12.21
C GLU A 151 2.64 -10.14 -11.68
N VAL A 152 2.25 -11.41 -11.51
CA VAL A 152 0.92 -11.82 -11.04
C VAL A 152 0.65 -11.35 -9.61
N CYS A 153 1.62 -11.51 -8.71
CA CYS A 153 1.52 -11.07 -7.33
C CYS A 153 1.58 -9.54 -7.23
N GLY A 154 2.45 -8.89 -8.00
CA GLY A 154 2.52 -7.43 -8.06
C GLY A 154 1.23 -6.79 -8.58
N ASP A 155 0.55 -7.39 -9.56
CA ASP A 155 -0.77 -6.96 -10.03
C ASP A 155 -1.87 -7.08 -8.95
N ALA A 156 -1.66 -7.97 -7.97
CA ALA A 156 -2.51 -8.14 -6.80
C ALA A 156 -2.09 -7.24 -5.62
N GLY A 157 -1.04 -6.42 -5.76
CA GLY A 157 -0.52 -5.60 -4.66
C GLY A 157 0.23 -6.42 -3.60
N LEU A 158 0.83 -7.54 -3.98
CA LEU A 158 1.60 -8.42 -3.12
C LEU A 158 3.06 -8.49 -3.60
N GLU A 159 4.02 -8.42 -2.68
CA GLU A 159 5.42 -8.72 -3.01
C GLU A 159 5.64 -10.24 -3.07
N PHE A 160 6.18 -10.74 -4.18
CA PHE A 160 6.45 -12.15 -4.36
C PHE A 160 7.78 -12.58 -3.72
N VAL A 161 7.75 -13.65 -2.93
CA VAL A 161 8.94 -14.27 -2.34
C VAL A 161 8.95 -15.77 -2.66
N HIS A 162 9.98 -16.22 -3.37
CA HIS A 162 10.16 -17.63 -3.73
C HIS A 162 10.89 -18.41 -2.66
N LEU A 163 10.32 -19.56 -2.26
CA LEU A 163 10.92 -20.53 -1.37
C LEU A 163 11.18 -21.84 -2.14
N PRO A 164 12.45 -22.21 -2.38
CA PRO A 164 12.76 -23.49 -3.02
C PRO A 164 12.36 -24.66 -2.13
N SER A 165 11.88 -25.75 -2.74
CA SER A 165 11.62 -26.99 -1.99
C SER A 165 12.90 -27.48 -1.32
N SER A 166 12.86 -27.81 -0.02
CA SER A 166 14.06 -28.22 0.75
C SER A 166 14.80 -29.46 0.27
N SER A 167 14.36 -30.08 -0.82
CA SER A 167 15.09 -31.15 -1.52
C SER A 167 16.41 -30.64 -2.13
N SER A 168 16.52 -29.35 -2.43
CA SER A 168 17.68 -28.74 -3.10
C SER A 168 18.68 -28.06 -2.15
N SER A 169 18.30 -27.77 -0.90
CA SER A 169 19.17 -27.09 0.09
C SER A 169 20.10 -28.02 0.91
N SER A 170 20.20 -29.31 0.55
CA SER A 170 21.11 -30.25 1.22
C SER A 170 22.61 -30.04 0.92
N SER A 171 23.00 -28.96 0.24
CA SER A 171 24.41 -28.66 -0.08
C SER A 171 24.95 -27.31 0.41
N SER A 172 24.18 -26.51 1.17
CA SER A 172 24.72 -25.26 1.78
C SER A 172 24.28 -25.01 3.23
N ALA A 173 23.69 -25.99 3.92
CA ALA A 173 23.36 -25.90 5.35
C ALA A 173 24.58 -26.03 6.28
N SER A 174 25.70 -25.39 5.92
CA SER A 174 26.92 -25.32 6.74
C SER A 174 27.57 -23.95 6.71
N SER A 175 26.78 -22.90 6.90
CA SER A 175 27.21 -21.63 7.50
C SER A 175 25.94 -20.89 7.89
N GLY A 176 25.85 -20.40 9.13
CA GLY A 176 24.72 -19.59 9.61
C GLY A 176 24.65 -18.20 8.97
N GLY A 177 24.83 -18.12 7.64
CA GLY A 177 24.64 -16.93 6.83
C GLY A 177 23.23 -16.92 6.26
N GLU A 178 22.58 -15.77 6.32
CA GLU A 178 21.29 -15.50 5.68
C GLU A 178 21.37 -15.86 4.19
N GLU A 179 20.37 -16.55 3.64
CA GLU A 179 20.29 -16.82 2.20
C GLU A 179 20.19 -15.49 1.46
N ARG A 180 21.15 -15.22 0.57
CA ARG A 180 21.25 -13.98 -0.21
C ARG A 180 21.44 -14.27 -1.70
N ASN A 181 20.86 -13.42 -2.55
CA ASN A 181 21.04 -13.51 -4.01
C ASN A 181 22.40 -12.92 -4.46
N GLU A 182 22.64 -12.89 -5.78
CA GLU A 182 23.88 -12.36 -6.37
C GLU A 182 24.13 -10.86 -6.11
N PHE A 183 23.09 -10.13 -5.71
CA PHE A 183 23.14 -8.72 -5.34
C PHE A 183 23.31 -8.51 -3.83
N GLY A 184 23.35 -9.60 -3.04
CA GLY A 184 23.50 -9.57 -1.59
C GLY A 184 22.20 -9.29 -0.83
N GLU A 185 21.06 -9.32 -1.51
CA GLU A 185 19.72 -9.14 -0.95
C GLU A 185 19.22 -10.45 -0.34
N LYS A 186 18.44 -10.39 0.74
CA LYS A 186 17.88 -11.58 1.38
C LYS A 186 16.86 -12.26 0.46
N VAL A 187 16.82 -13.58 0.48
CA VAL A 187 15.82 -14.40 -0.24
C VAL A 187 15.13 -15.38 0.70
N GLY A 188 14.02 -15.99 0.27
CA GLY A 188 13.31 -16.99 1.05
C GLY A 188 12.74 -16.48 2.38
N ILE A 189 12.79 -17.33 3.41
CA ILE A 189 12.31 -16.98 4.76
C ILE A 189 13.03 -15.74 5.34
N PRO A 190 14.37 -15.57 5.20
CA PRO A 190 15.04 -14.33 5.59
C PRO A 190 14.48 -13.06 4.95
N ARG A 191 14.00 -13.11 3.70
CA ARG A 191 13.34 -11.97 3.04
C ARG A 191 11.98 -11.69 3.65
N VAL A 192 11.18 -12.73 3.88
CA VAL A 192 9.87 -12.59 4.56
C VAL A 192 10.05 -11.94 5.93
N LEU A 193 11.03 -12.41 6.73
CA LEU A 193 11.32 -11.83 8.04
C LEU A 193 11.78 -10.37 7.94
N GLU A 194 12.62 -10.02 6.97
CA GLU A 194 13.06 -8.64 6.77
C GLU A 194 11.89 -7.70 6.43
N ALA A 195 10.98 -8.12 5.55
CA ALA A 195 9.78 -7.36 5.24
C ALA A 195 8.89 -7.16 6.47
N LEU A 196 8.66 -8.22 7.26
CA LEU A 196 7.89 -8.13 8.51
C LEU A 196 8.58 -7.26 9.58
N GLN A 197 9.92 -7.29 9.66
CA GLN A 197 10.71 -6.47 10.60
C GLN A 197 10.77 -4.99 10.20
N SER A 198 10.50 -4.68 8.93
CA SER A 198 10.50 -3.31 8.41
C SER A 198 9.14 -2.63 8.52
N ASN A 199 8.10 -3.39 8.87
CA ASN A 199 6.73 -2.90 9.01
C ASN A 199 6.50 -2.18 10.35
N ASP A 200 5.62 -1.17 10.36
CA ASP A 200 5.16 -0.53 11.59
C ASP A 200 4.01 -1.34 12.24
N TRP A 201 4.29 -1.86 13.43
CA TRP A 201 3.35 -2.69 14.17
C TRP A 201 2.57 -1.92 15.24
N ALA A 202 2.88 -0.65 15.49
CA ALA A 202 2.15 0.13 16.49
C ALA A 202 0.67 0.26 16.10
N SER A 203 -0.23 -0.05 17.04
CA SER A 203 -1.66 0.12 16.84
C SER A 203 -2.08 1.53 17.24
N VAL A 204 -2.59 2.31 16.28
CA VAL A 204 -3.10 3.68 16.50
C VAL A 204 -4.30 3.69 17.47
N LEU A 205 -5.01 2.56 17.60
CA LEU A 205 -6.17 2.40 18.48
C LEU A 205 -5.84 2.46 19.98
N THR A 206 -4.57 2.58 20.36
CA THR A 206 -4.14 2.56 21.77
C THR A 206 -3.79 3.92 22.36
N GLU A 207 -3.75 4.99 21.57
CA GLU A 207 -3.38 6.32 22.10
C GLU A 207 -4.55 7.06 22.78
N GLU A 208 -5.80 6.65 22.58
CA GLU A 208 -6.98 7.27 23.22
C GLU A 208 -7.45 6.57 24.52
N GLY A 209 -6.66 5.64 25.07
CA GLY A 209 -7.13 4.69 26.08
C GLY A 209 -6.70 4.90 27.55
N ASP A 210 -5.84 5.86 27.87
CA ASP A 210 -5.27 6.01 29.23
C ASP A 210 -5.55 7.36 29.91
N ASP A 211 -6.67 8.03 29.57
CA ASP A 211 -7.25 9.06 30.43
C ASP A 211 -8.58 8.56 31.00
N VAL A 212 -8.45 7.99 32.20
CA VAL A 212 -9.51 7.61 33.13
C VAL A 212 -10.66 8.62 33.10
N LEU A 213 -11.79 8.20 32.54
CA LEU A 213 -13.11 8.79 32.75
C LEU A 213 -13.48 8.64 34.24
N GLY A 214 -12.96 9.55 35.05
CA GLY A 214 -13.34 9.79 36.44
C GLY A 214 -14.56 10.71 36.48
N ALA A 215 -15.71 10.12 36.81
CA ALA A 215 -17.01 10.76 36.89
C ALA A 215 -17.06 12.03 37.75
N GLY A 216 -17.64 13.09 37.18
CA GLY A 216 -18.65 13.98 37.77
C GLY A 216 -18.35 14.72 39.06
N GLN A 217 -18.18 16.05 38.96
CA GLN A 217 -18.87 17.00 39.84
C GLN A 217 -18.84 18.41 39.21
N ASP A 218 -20.02 19.00 39.03
CA ASP A 218 -20.21 20.42 38.74
C ASP A 218 -19.55 21.31 39.80
N ASP A 219 -18.80 22.34 39.39
CA ASP A 219 -18.79 23.64 40.09
C ASP A 219 -18.32 24.75 39.13
N PRO A 220 -19.11 25.83 38.93
CA PRO A 220 -18.71 26.96 38.12
C PRO A 220 -17.97 28.01 38.95
N HIS A 221 -17.07 28.74 38.27
CA HIS A 221 -16.54 30.06 38.67
C HIS A 221 -15.34 30.11 39.64
N ALA A 222 -14.14 30.35 39.09
CA ALA A 222 -13.15 31.27 39.65
C ALA A 222 -12.10 31.61 38.58
N GLY A 223 -12.05 32.88 38.17
CA GLY A 223 -11.06 33.40 37.21
C GLY A 223 -9.72 33.77 37.86
N GLY A 224 -8.72 34.00 37.00
CA GLY A 224 -7.43 34.60 37.37
C GLY A 224 -6.35 34.28 36.34
N ASP A 225 -5.97 35.29 35.56
CA ASP A 225 -4.95 35.34 34.51
C ASP A 225 -3.57 34.79 34.91
N ASP A 226 -2.83 34.17 33.96
CA ASP A 226 -1.46 34.57 33.60
C ASP A 226 -0.87 33.76 32.42
N GLU A 227 -0.53 34.53 31.38
CA GLU A 227 0.62 34.47 30.45
C GLU A 227 1.06 33.15 29.76
N GLU A 228 0.89 33.17 28.43
CA GLU A 228 1.34 32.17 27.45
C GLU A 228 2.86 32.12 27.29
N LYS A 229 3.34 30.89 27.05
CA LYS A 229 4.70 30.50 26.69
C LYS A 229 4.88 30.61 25.17
N ASP A 230 6.04 31.07 24.72
CA ASP A 230 6.53 30.78 23.37
C ASP A 230 7.78 29.91 23.46
N GLY A 231 7.62 28.66 23.02
CA GLY A 231 8.71 27.72 22.76
C GLY A 231 8.91 27.66 21.26
N GLU A 232 10.15 27.86 20.82
CA GLU A 232 10.56 27.89 19.41
C GLU A 232 10.16 26.59 18.70
N GLU A 233 9.13 26.68 17.86
CA GLU A 233 8.81 25.72 16.80
C GLU A 233 9.94 25.74 15.76
N LEU A 234 10.44 24.55 15.43
CA LEU A 234 11.29 24.34 14.28
C LEU A 234 10.42 24.47 13.03
N ASP A 235 10.60 25.57 12.31
CA ASP A 235 9.90 25.92 11.10
C ASP A 235 10.07 24.83 10.02
N LEU A 236 9.01 24.05 9.81
CA LEU A 236 8.92 22.93 8.87
C LEU A 236 8.69 23.40 7.41
N GLU A 237 8.63 24.71 7.16
CA GLU A 237 8.32 25.26 5.83
C GLU A 237 9.55 25.60 4.97
N ASP A 238 10.80 25.49 5.48
CA ASP A 238 12.01 25.88 4.72
C ASP A 238 12.83 24.69 4.15
N MET A 239 12.20 23.56 3.82
CA MET A 239 12.82 22.53 2.98
C MET A 239 12.22 22.49 1.58
N ASN A 240 12.63 23.49 0.81
CA ASN A 240 12.58 23.66 -0.65
C ASN A 240 12.57 22.34 -1.47
N PHE A 241 11.37 21.85 -1.81
CA PHE A 241 11.13 21.04 -3.01
C PHE A 241 10.25 21.88 -3.93
N GLY A 242 10.89 22.64 -4.82
CA GLY A 242 10.27 23.68 -5.65
C GLY A 242 9.11 23.20 -6.53
N PHE A 243 7.90 23.32 -5.99
CA PHE A 243 6.66 23.49 -6.73
C PHE A 243 5.92 24.62 -6.04
N ASP A 244 6.23 25.86 -6.43
CA ASP A 244 5.53 27.01 -5.90
C ASP A 244 4.05 26.93 -6.34
N ARG A 245 3.14 27.36 -5.48
CA ARG A 245 1.68 27.38 -5.72
C ARG A 245 1.29 28.04 -7.05
N GLU A 246 2.13 28.93 -7.55
CA GLU A 246 2.01 29.63 -8.83
C GLU A 246 2.27 28.70 -10.04
N ASP A 247 3.17 27.72 -9.93
CA ASP A 247 3.39 26.68 -10.95
C ASP A 247 2.21 25.71 -11.02
N PHE A 248 1.54 25.48 -9.89
CA PHE A 248 0.33 24.66 -9.82
C PHE A 248 -0.89 25.35 -10.45
N GLU A 249 -1.01 26.67 -10.27
CA GLU A 249 -2.03 27.48 -10.96
C GLU A 249 -1.77 27.54 -12.48
N GLY A 250 -0.50 27.59 -12.90
CA GLY A 250 -0.10 27.50 -14.30
C GLY A 250 -0.49 26.16 -14.94
N LEU A 251 -0.24 25.05 -14.23
CA LEU A 251 -0.63 23.71 -14.69
C LEU A 251 -2.15 23.53 -14.73
N LYS A 252 -2.89 24.04 -13.72
CA LYS A 252 -4.36 24.07 -13.72
C LYS A 252 -4.91 24.86 -14.91
N LYS A 253 -4.33 26.03 -15.20
CA LYS A 253 -4.75 26.86 -16.34
C LYS A 253 -4.49 26.16 -17.68
N ALA A 254 -3.35 25.48 -17.82
CA ALA A 254 -3.00 24.72 -19.02
C ALA A 254 -3.95 23.52 -19.25
N ILE A 255 -4.36 22.83 -18.19
CA ILE A 255 -5.32 21.71 -18.29
C ILE A 255 -6.72 22.24 -18.64
N TRP A 256 -7.14 23.37 -18.05
CA TRP A 256 -8.42 24.01 -18.32
C TRP A 256 -8.52 24.55 -19.76
N GLU A 257 -7.47 25.22 -20.26
CA GLU A 257 -7.41 25.71 -21.65
C GLU A 257 -7.42 24.55 -22.66
N ALA A 258 -6.73 23.44 -22.37
CA ALA A 258 -6.73 22.24 -23.21
C ALA A 258 -8.07 21.45 -23.18
N GLN A 259 -8.92 21.71 -22.20
CA GLN A 259 -10.26 21.14 -22.10
C GLN A 259 -11.28 22.01 -22.84
N MET A 260 -11.14 23.34 -22.76
CA MET A 260 -11.97 24.30 -23.49
C MET A 260 -11.71 24.29 -25.00
N GLU A 261 -10.46 24.07 -25.45
CA GLU A 261 -10.15 23.85 -26.88
C GLU A 261 -10.77 22.54 -27.43
N ARG A 262 -10.97 21.53 -26.58
CA ARG A 262 -11.63 20.28 -26.96
C ARG A 262 -13.15 20.40 -27.05
N GLU A 263 -13.77 21.30 -26.29
CA GLU A 263 -15.23 21.52 -26.31
C GLU A 263 -15.70 22.52 -27.38
N ILE A 264 -14.85 23.45 -27.83
CA ILE A 264 -15.19 24.39 -28.92
C ILE A 264 -14.95 23.77 -30.32
N GLY A 265 -14.19 22.68 -30.41
CA GLY A 265 -13.82 22.00 -31.67
C GLY A 265 -14.86 21.02 -32.25
N GLN A 266 -16.04 20.88 -31.65
CA GLN A 266 -17.01 19.85 -32.05
C GLN A 266 -18.39 20.39 -32.44
N GLU A 267 -18.46 21.52 -33.16
CA GLU A 267 -19.57 21.81 -34.08
C GLU A 267 -19.06 22.51 -35.35
N GLY A 268 -18.90 21.76 -36.45
CA GLY A 268 -18.62 22.32 -37.78
C GLY A 268 -17.75 21.44 -38.67
N GLY A 269 -18.36 20.46 -39.34
CA GLY A 269 -17.67 19.62 -40.33
C GLY A 269 -17.29 20.37 -41.62
N GLY A 270 -16.17 19.98 -42.25
CA GLY A 270 -15.91 20.30 -43.66
C GLY A 270 -14.44 20.49 -44.09
N GLN A 271 -13.74 19.39 -44.37
CA GLN A 271 -12.82 19.18 -45.51
C GLN A 271 -11.75 20.23 -45.92
N GLY A 272 -10.48 19.89 -45.68
CA GLY A 272 -9.42 19.91 -46.72
C GLY A 272 -8.39 21.07 -46.80
N THR A 273 -7.11 20.66 -46.81
CA THR A 273 -5.92 21.25 -47.48
C THR A 273 -4.87 22.07 -46.67
N THR A 274 -3.69 21.44 -46.54
CA THR A 274 -2.29 21.90 -46.68
C THR A 274 -1.81 23.31 -46.27
N ALA A 275 -0.76 23.28 -45.42
CA ALA A 275 0.54 23.99 -45.51
C ALA A 275 0.76 25.37 -44.83
N GLN A 276 1.90 25.41 -44.11
CA GLN A 276 2.82 26.52 -43.82
C GLN A 276 2.50 27.54 -42.69
N ASP A 277 3.22 27.36 -41.58
CA ASP A 277 4.28 28.26 -41.06
C ASP A 277 4.01 29.79 -41.09
N LYS A 278 3.80 30.40 -39.91
CA LYS A 278 4.49 31.61 -39.41
C LYS A 278 3.82 32.23 -38.17
N ILE A 279 4.65 32.49 -37.17
CA ILE A 279 4.43 33.42 -36.05
C ILE A 279 4.48 34.86 -36.61
N PRO A 280 3.63 35.80 -36.14
CA PRO A 280 4.16 36.93 -35.37
C PRO A 280 3.19 37.56 -34.32
N PHE A 281 3.71 37.94 -33.15
CA PHE A 281 3.24 39.10 -32.35
C PHE A 281 3.87 40.41 -32.93
N PRO A 282 3.59 41.67 -32.50
CA PRO A 282 2.73 42.16 -31.40
C PRO A 282 1.90 43.47 -31.69
N HIS A 283 1.21 43.97 -30.65
CA HIS A 283 0.80 45.36 -30.33
C HIS A 283 -0.62 45.89 -30.67
N GLY A 284 -1.29 46.42 -29.64
CA GLY A 284 -1.83 47.79 -29.65
C GLY A 284 -3.32 47.97 -29.31
N ASP A 285 -3.58 48.50 -28.10
CA ASP A 285 -4.74 49.26 -27.60
C ASP A 285 -5.94 49.55 -28.53
N HIS A 286 -7.17 49.30 -28.05
CA HIS A 286 -8.09 50.35 -27.55
C HIS A 286 -9.47 49.78 -27.13
N ASP A 287 -9.85 50.12 -25.89
CA ASP A 287 -11.15 50.64 -25.43
C ASP A 287 -12.51 50.02 -25.86
N LYS A 288 -13.24 49.58 -24.82
CA LYS A 288 -14.57 50.06 -24.36
C LYS A 288 -15.78 49.13 -24.39
N ASP A 289 -16.28 49.00 -23.15
CA ASP A 289 -17.66 49.03 -22.66
C ASP A 289 -18.53 47.75 -22.66
N ASP A 290 -18.96 47.47 -21.42
CA ASP A 290 -20.24 46.90 -20.98
C ASP A 290 -20.61 45.47 -21.40
N ASP A 291 -20.59 44.53 -20.45
CA ASP A 291 -21.78 44.30 -19.63
C ASP A 291 -21.49 43.29 -18.52
N ALA A 292 -21.86 43.69 -17.30
CA ALA A 292 -21.84 42.86 -16.12
C ALA A 292 -22.83 41.71 -16.26
N LYS A 293 -22.33 40.47 -16.25
CA LYS A 293 -23.04 39.34 -15.65
C LYS A 293 -22.09 38.52 -14.80
N ASP A 294 -22.09 38.90 -13.54
CA ASP A 294 -21.98 38.02 -12.39
C ASP A 294 -22.67 36.68 -12.69
N THR A 295 -21.87 35.66 -12.99
CA THR A 295 -22.28 34.27 -12.91
C THR A 295 -21.26 33.56 -12.03
N THR A 296 -21.48 33.73 -10.73
CA THR A 296 -21.34 32.68 -9.73
C THR A 296 -20.03 31.92 -9.79
N ALA A 297 -19.10 32.33 -8.93
CA ALA A 297 -18.25 31.38 -8.22
C ALA A 297 -19.16 30.30 -7.62
N GLN A 298 -19.40 29.24 -8.37
CA GLN A 298 -20.01 28.02 -7.87
C GLN A 298 -18.85 27.20 -7.34
N ASP A 299 -18.81 27.13 -6.01
CA ASP A 299 -18.26 26.06 -5.19
C ASP A 299 -17.40 25.06 -5.94
N LEU A 300 -16.08 25.19 -5.80
CA LEU A 300 -15.20 24.03 -5.83
C LEU A 300 -15.66 23.15 -4.66
N ASN A 301 -16.54 22.20 -4.94
CA ASN A 301 -17.09 21.31 -3.91
C ASN A 301 -15.91 20.63 -3.19
N GLY A 302 -15.94 20.58 -1.86
CA GLY A 302 -14.89 19.94 -1.06
C GLY A 302 -14.55 18.52 -1.55
N ASP A 303 -15.52 17.83 -2.15
CA ASP A 303 -15.39 16.54 -2.82
C ASP A 303 -14.29 16.51 -3.90
N ASP A 304 -14.06 17.60 -4.64
CA ASP A 304 -13.01 17.65 -5.67
C ASP A 304 -11.62 17.86 -5.04
N VAL A 305 -11.55 18.49 -3.86
CA VAL A 305 -10.30 18.63 -3.10
C VAL A 305 -9.92 17.30 -2.46
N GLU A 306 -10.89 16.61 -1.86
CA GLU A 306 -10.68 15.29 -1.23
C GLU A 306 -10.23 14.24 -2.25
N LYS A 307 -10.80 14.24 -3.47
CA LYS A 307 -10.34 13.38 -4.57
C LYS A 307 -8.90 13.69 -5.01
N VAL A 308 -8.52 14.96 -5.06
CA VAL A 308 -7.14 15.37 -5.41
C VAL A 308 -6.18 15.00 -4.29
N GLU A 309 -6.57 15.12 -3.02
CA GLU A 309 -5.76 14.69 -1.87
C GLU A 309 -5.56 13.17 -1.84
N GLN A 310 -6.63 12.38 -2.04
CA GLN A 310 -6.53 10.91 -2.19
C GLN A 310 -5.64 10.52 -3.37
N MET A 311 -5.75 11.22 -4.50
CA MET A 311 -4.85 11.01 -5.64
C MET A 311 -3.39 11.27 -5.25
N MET A 312 -3.11 12.39 -4.59
CA MET A 312 -1.74 12.74 -4.18
C MET A 312 -1.18 11.73 -3.18
N ARG A 313 -1.98 11.27 -2.20
CA ARG A 313 -1.59 10.22 -1.25
C ARG A 313 -1.28 8.90 -1.95
N LYS A 314 -2.15 8.44 -2.86
CA LYS A 314 -1.91 7.22 -3.67
C LYS A 314 -0.62 7.34 -4.49
N LEU A 315 -0.37 8.47 -5.15
CA LEU A 315 0.84 8.69 -5.94
C LEU A 315 2.11 8.77 -5.08
N GLN A 316 2.00 9.31 -3.87
CA GLN A 316 3.11 9.36 -2.91
C GLN A 316 3.46 7.96 -2.39
N ALA A 317 2.47 7.15 -2.03
CA ALA A 317 2.68 5.76 -1.62
C ALA A 317 3.40 4.95 -2.72
N VAL A 318 2.97 5.11 -3.99
CA VAL A 318 3.61 4.46 -5.15
C VAL A 318 5.07 4.90 -5.32
N ARG A 319 5.36 6.19 -5.09
CA ARG A 319 6.72 6.70 -5.14
C ARG A 319 7.59 6.06 -4.06
N ASP A 320 7.08 5.91 -2.85
CA ASP A 320 7.84 5.36 -1.73
C ASP A 320 8.10 3.86 -1.91
N MET A 321 7.10 3.09 -2.38
CA MET A 321 7.25 1.67 -2.71
C MET A 321 8.21 1.42 -3.89
N SER A 322 8.28 2.36 -4.84
CA SER A 322 9.08 2.21 -6.05
C SER A 322 10.51 2.79 -5.97
N ALA A 323 10.85 3.40 -4.82
CA ALA A 323 12.17 3.99 -4.57
C ALA A 323 13.30 2.94 -4.54
N GLY A 324 13.00 1.68 -4.18
CA GLY A 324 13.94 0.56 -4.14
C GLY A 324 14.02 -0.26 -5.43
N LEU A 325 13.10 -0.09 -6.39
CA LEU A 325 12.99 -0.94 -7.57
C LEU A 325 13.85 -0.44 -8.75
N PRO A 326 14.36 -1.35 -9.60
CA PRO A 326 14.96 -1.04 -10.91
C PRO A 326 14.08 -0.11 -11.77
N GLU A 327 14.71 0.71 -12.63
CA GLU A 327 14.03 1.77 -13.39
C GLU A 327 12.86 1.26 -14.25
N GLU A 328 13.00 0.07 -14.83
CA GLU A 328 11.97 -0.56 -15.66
C GLU A 328 10.74 -0.99 -14.83
N GLN A 329 10.96 -1.60 -13.66
CA GLN A 329 9.90 -1.96 -12.71
C GLN A 329 9.25 -0.73 -12.08
N ARG A 330 10.05 0.30 -11.73
CA ARG A 330 9.56 1.59 -11.22
C ARG A 330 8.63 2.27 -12.21
N LYS A 331 9.03 2.35 -13.49
CA LYS A 331 8.23 2.98 -14.56
C LYS A 331 6.93 2.22 -14.81
N ARG A 332 6.97 0.88 -14.72
CA ARG A 332 5.78 0.02 -14.85
C ARG A 332 4.82 0.20 -13.67
N MET A 333 5.34 0.23 -12.44
CA MET A 333 4.57 0.47 -11.23
C MET A 333 3.93 1.87 -11.23
N ALA A 334 4.67 2.90 -11.65
CA ALA A 334 4.13 4.25 -11.81
C ALA A 334 3.02 4.32 -12.89
N ALA A 335 3.21 3.66 -14.04
CA ALA A 335 2.18 3.62 -15.09
C ALA A 335 0.91 2.89 -14.64
N ARG A 336 1.04 1.83 -13.84
CA ARG A 336 -0.08 1.10 -13.24
C ARG A 336 -0.85 1.98 -12.27
N ALA A 337 -0.15 2.61 -11.34
CA ALA A 337 -0.74 3.51 -10.36
C ALA A 337 -1.51 4.66 -11.01
N VAL A 338 -0.93 5.31 -12.02
CA VAL A 338 -1.61 6.36 -12.78
C VAL A 338 -2.85 5.82 -13.49
N GLY A 339 -2.78 4.59 -14.03
CA GLY A 339 -3.93 3.94 -14.68
C GLY A 339 -5.06 3.56 -13.72
N GLU A 340 -4.75 3.27 -12.46
CA GLU A 340 -5.73 2.97 -11.41
C GLU A 340 -6.37 4.26 -10.89
N VAL A 341 -5.56 5.27 -10.56
CA VAL A 341 -6.03 6.62 -10.20
C VAL A 341 -6.95 7.20 -11.28
N MET A 342 -6.61 7.05 -12.56
CA MET A 342 -7.41 7.56 -13.68
C MET A 342 -8.72 6.79 -13.91
N ARG A 343 -8.90 5.58 -13.34
CA ARG A 343 -10.17 4.86 -13.39
C ARG A 343 -11.10 5.22 -12.23
N ASP A 344 -10.55 5.69 -11.13
CA ASP A 344 -11.29 6.09 -9.93
C ASP A 344 -11.87 7.53 -10.03
N LEU A 345 -11.52 8.28 -11.09
CA LEU A 345 -12.02 9.63 -11.44
C LEU A 345 -13.29 9.60 -12.29
#